data_AF-A0A1A8X2X9-F1
#
_entry.id   AF-A0A1A8X2X9-F1
#
_cell.length_a   1.000
_cell.length_b   1.000
_cell.length_c   1.000
_cell.angle_alpha   90.00
_cell.angle_beta   90.00
_cell.angle_gamma   90.00
#
_symmetry.space_group_name_H-M   'P 1'
#
loop_
_entity.id
_entity.type
_entity.pdbx_description
1 polymer ?
#
loop_
_entity_poly.entity_id
_entity_poly.type
_entity_poly.pdbx_seq_one_letter_code
_entity_poly.pdbx_strand_id
1 'polypeptide(L)'
;MTTAQPDYDVFEIAQEFFQNEDLINDDIALNAHFCYTMENDALNYNIQFRKLCNKFVKYFEKLRIQHLSDSTKYRKYREYLNYWIAYKLRVGGLPDSLNPKFYEILKNNYSECAEGGDLYNKIYPIEDKYFNNMDMIHTLYRKYYDLKDNDDSACQKFYEKYEEYYNLAVNRCYSTEEKLCKPLERFVHFYKSYRPYKLHMCSRKGLPQLPNFVISIPSDGINFIDKIAYYLYQLSSKQTKETLPIISNAKYPNLVKLLSFNYNLLLYPNEQEKRDNMMNILYEFIKFCKDKNTISLLDSLIQSFFKGFYDQAKNRIPFLNSFVDEFFEYYYKYNKYEYEAIYNECSIKKSSSSYCTLYNKCYQQLGVDLYKIKDNIETHLKYKPTPAQELTQQLAQELTQPLAQELTQQLAQTFDSKNLRNKVSLHIEEDDNDSSHTTPINVGVGVGALFTLSFLYKFTPIGSWVNRKILGKGDSMYNYDEDISQDFLDHNSDFDNYIPQNERFNVAYNAA
;
A
#
# COMPACT_ATOMS: atom_id res chain seq x y z
N MET A 1 -3.51 -23.98 -12.01
CA MET A 1 -3.17 -22.86 -12.91
C MET A 1 -2.75 -21.70 -12.04
N THR A 2 -1.51 -21.23 -12.15
CA THR A 2 -1.10 -19.96 -11.53
C THR A 2 -1.88 -18.84 -12.19
N THR A 3 -2.66 -18.10 -11.40
CA THR A 3 -3.38 -16.92 -11.88
C THR A 3 -2.37 -15.85 -12.31
N ALA A 4 -2.57 -15.29 -13.50
CA ALA A 4 -1.68 -14.26 -14.02
C ALA A 4 -1.81 -13.00 -13.16
N GLN A 5 -0.70 -12.58 -12.56
CA GLN A 5 -0.67 -11.35 -11.78
C GLN A 5 -0.51 -10.16 -12.73
N PRO A 6 -1.42 -9.15 -12.70
CA PRO A 6 -1.32 -8.00 -13.59
C PRO A 6 -0.17 -7.06 -13.19
N ASP A 7 0.33 -6.34 -14.18
CA ASP A 7 1.22 -5.20 -13.97
C ASP A 7 0.39 -3.99 -13.52
N TYR A 8 0.74 -3.42 -12.37
CA TYR A 8 0.07 -2.21 -11.86
C TYR A 8 0.61 -0.93 -12.50
N ASP A 9 1.77 -0.98 -13.16
CA ASP A 9 2.47 0.16 -13.73
C ASP A 9 1.96 0.54 -15.14
N VAL A 10 0.64 0.48 -15.30
CA VAL A 10 -0.04 0.75 -16.57
C VAL A 10 -0.57 2.19 -16.66
N PHE A 11 -0.83 2.83 -15.53
CA PHE A 11 -1.55 4.11 -15.47
C PHE A 11 -0.69 5.37 -15.67
N GLU A 12 0.62 5.24 -15.90
CA GLU A 12 1.48 6.40 -16.15
C GLU A 12 1.08 7.22 -17.39
N ILE A 13 0.48 6.55 -18.40
CA ILE A 13 -0.07 7.19 -19.61
C ILE A 13 -1.60 7.21 -19.59
N ALA A 14 -2.21 7.21 -18.40
CA ALA A 14 -3.67 7.12 -18.24
C ALA A 14 -4.44 8.22 -18.97
N GLN A 15 -3.85 9.41 -19.15
CA GLN A 15 -4.47 10.47 -19.94
C GLN A 15 -4.81 10.02 -21.36
N GLU A 16 -3.85 9.39 -22.03
CA GLU A 16 -4.00 8.93 -23.41
C GLU A 16 -5.06 7.83 -23.48
N PHE A 17 -5.16 6.99 -22.46
CA PHE A 17 -6.21 5.99 -22.36
C PHE A 17 -7.59 6.65 -22.24
N PHE A 18 -7.79 7.54 -21.26
CA PHE A 18 -9.08 8.19 -21.03
C PHE A 18 -9.56 8.98 -22.26
N GLN A 19 -8.67 9.77 -22.87
CA GLN A 19 -8.99 10.53 -24.07
C GLN A 19 -9.39 9.64 -25.25
N ASN A 20 -8.73 8.49 -25.44
CA ASN A 20 -9.10 7.59 -26.52
C ASN A 20 -10.38 6.83 -26.24
N GLU A 21 -10.66 6.48 -24.98
CA GLU A 21 -11.92 5.87 -24.57
C GLU A 21 -13.12 6.77 -24.90
N ASP A 22 -13.03 8.07 -24.59
CA ASP A 22 -14.10 9.04 -24.82
C ASP A 22 -14.41 9.27 -26.31
N LEU A 23 -13.48 8.91 -27.21
CA LEU A 23 -13.65 9.03 -28.66
C LEU A 23 -14.30 7.80 -29.33
N ILE A 24 -14.58 6.74 -28.57
CA ILE A 24 -15.16 5.51 -29.12
C ILE A 24 -16.66 5.67 -29.33
N ASN A 25 -17.09 5.67 -30.58
CA ASN A 25 -18.50 5.68 -30.94
C ASN A 25 -19.13 4.27 -30.94
N ASP A 26 -20.46 4.20 -31.06
CA ASP A 26 -21.25 2.96 -30.94
C ASP A 26 -21.35 2.14 -32.25
N ASP A 27 -20.85 2.65 -33.38
CA ASP A 27 -20.93 1.97 -34.70
C ASP A 27 -20.28 0.58 -34.68
N ILE A 28 -20.54 -0.31 -35.65
CA ILE A 28 -19.90 -1.63 -35.65
C ILE A 28 -18.53 -1.55 -36.34
N ALA A 29 -17.47 -2.02 -35.68
CA ALA A 29 -16.15 -2.15 -36.29
C ALA A 29 -16.10 -3.38 -37.24
N LEU A 30 -15.45 -3.24 -38.40
CA LEU A 30 -15.24 -4.34 -39.35
C LEU A 30 -14.58 -5.56 -38.69
N ASN A 31 -13.52 -5.33 -37.90
CA ASN A 31 -12.80 -6.39 -37.17
C ASN A 31 -13.52 -6.84 -35.88
N ALA A 32 -14.72 -6.33 -35.62
CA ALA A 32 -15.55 -6.69 -34.46
C ALA A 32 -16.73 -7.59 -34.85
N HIS A 33 -16.75 -8.12 -36.07
CA HIS A 33 -17.87 -8.92 -36.58
C HIS A 33 -18.15 -10.16 -35.69
N PHE A 34 -17.12 -10.81 -35.15
CA PHE A 34 -17.30 -11.93 -34.19
C PHE A 34 -18.10 -11.56 -32.94
N CYS A 35 -18.10 -10.29 -32.52
CA CYS A 35 -18.94 -9.82 -31.42
C CYS A 35 -20.44 -9.95 -31.72
N TYR A 36 -20.83 -10.18 -32.97
CA TYR A 36 -22.22 -10.23 -33.42
C TYR A 36 -22.63 -11.55 -34.07
N THR A 37 -21.70 -12.34 -34.60
CA THR A 37 -22.05 -13.50 -35.43
C THR A 37 -21.76 -14.86 -34.82
N MET A 38 -21.03 -14.92 -33.71
CA MET A 38 -20.82 -16.19 -33.04
C MET A 38 -22.05 -16.54 -32.20
N GLU A 39 -22.73 -17.64 -32.54
CA GLU A 39 -23.77 -18.22 -31.70
C GLU A 39 -23.16 -18.73 -30.40
N ASN A 40 -23.43 -18.02 -29.31
CA ASN A 40 -23.15 -18.45 -27.94
C ASN A 40 -24.36 -18.05 -27.09
N ASP A 41 -24.76 -18.90 -26.15
CA ASP A 41 -25.88 -18.63 -25.23
C ASP A 41 -25.80 -17.25 -24.53
N ALA A 42 -24.60 -16.70 -24.32
CA ALA A 42 -24.41 -15.33 -23.81
C ALA A 42 -24.65 -14.23 -24.85
N LEU A 43 -24.20 -14.44 -26.08
CA LEU A 43 -24.31 -13.47 -27.17
C LEU A 43 -25.72 -13.41 -27.73
N ASN A 44 -26.47 -14.51 -27.71
CA ASN A 44 -27.80 -14.59 -28.33
C ASN A 44 -28.87 -13.72 -27.64
N TYR A 45 -28.61 -13.23 -26.41
CA TYR A 45 -29.63 -12.49 -25.65
C TYR A 45 -29.14 -11.20 -24.97
N ASN A 46 -27.83 -10.88 -24.98
CA ASN A 46 -27.31 -9.71 -24.27
C ASN A 46 -26.73 -8.66 -25.23
N ILE A 47 -27.51 -7.62 -25.52
CA ILE A 47 -27.09 -6.47 -26.36
C ILE A 47 -25.90 -5.72 -25.73
N GLN A 48 -25.87 -5.58 -24.40
CA GLN A 48 -24.80 -4.86 -23.69
C GLN A 48 -23.46 -5.58 -23.83
N PHE A 49 -23.47 -6.91 -23.79
CA PHE A 49 -22.30 -7.74 -24.04
C PHE A 49 -21.71 -7.45 -25.44
N ARG A 50 -22.56 -7.47 -26.47
CA ARG A 50 -22.13 -7.21 -27.86
C ARG A 50 -21.56 -5.81 -28.02
N LYS A 51 -22.22 -4.81 -27.44
CA LYS A 51 -21.74 -3.42 -27.42
C LYS A 51 -20.39 -3.29 -26.74
N LEU A 52 -20.20 -3.93 -25.58
CA LEU A 52 -18.93 -3.91 -24.85
C LEU A 52 -17.81 -4.59 -25.65
N CYS A 53 -18.08 -5.73 -26.28
CA CYS A 53 -17.13 -6.42 -27.16
C CYS A 53 -16.71 -5.53 -28.34
N ASN A 54 -17.67 -4.89 -29.00
CA ASN A 54 -17.38 -3.96 -30.11
C ASN A 54 -16.57 -2.75 -29.65
N LYS A 55 -16.90 -2.16 -28.49
CA LYS A 55 -16.11 -1.08 -27.88
C LYS A 55 -14.68 -1.52 -27.56
N PHE A 56 -14.51 -2.72 -27.02
CA PHE A 56 -13.18 -3.29 -26.76
C PHE A 56 -12.33 -3.36 -28.03
N VAL A 57 -12.87 -3.92 -29.12
CA VAL A 57 -12.14 -4.06 -30.39
C VAL A 57 -11.71 -2.69 -30.94
N LYS A 58 -12.63 -1.72 -30.95
CA LYS A 58 -12.30 -0.35 -31.37
C LYS A 58 -11.23 0.30 -30.49
N TYR A 59 -11.35 0.11 -29.18
CA TYR A 59 -10.41 0.69 -28.25
C TYR A 59 -9.01 0.12 -28.45
N PHE A 60 -8.93 -1.20 -28.59
CA PHE A 60 -7.69 -1.90 -28.90
C PHE A 60 -7.06 -1.37 -30.18
N GLU A 61 -7.83 -1.28 -31.27
CA GLU A 61 -7.32 -0.79 -32.55
C GLU A 61 -6.81 0.64 -32.48
N LYS A 62 -7.55 1.51 -31.80
CA LYS A 62 -7.17 2.91 -31.60
C LYS A 62 -5.84 3.03 -30.85
N LEU A 63 -5.72 2.35 -29.71
CA LEU A 63 -4.49 2.35 -28.90
C LEU A 63 -3.33 1.68 -29.63
N ARG A 64 -3.59 0.59 -30.36
CA ARG A 64 -2.58 -0.10 -31.18
C ARG A 64 -1.96 0.89 -32.17
N ILE A 65 -2.78 1.54 -33.00
CA ILE A 65 -2.32 2.49 -34.03
C ILE A 65 -1.52 3.64 -33.41
N GLN A 66 -1.96 4.19 -32.28
CA GLN A 66 -1.28 5.30 -31.61
C GLN A 66 0.09 4.91 -31.03
N HIS A 67 0.31 3.62 -30.71
CA HIS A 67 1.50 3.15 -29.99
C HIS A 67 2.37 2.17 -30.76
N LEU A 68 2.18 2.00 -32.07
CA LEU A 68 2.96 1.07 -32.92
C LEU A 68 4.48 1.27 -32.80
N SER A 69 4.95 2.50 -32.60
CA SER A 69 6.38 2.86 -32.58
C SER A 69 7.01 2.97 -31.19
N ASP A 70 6.22 2.88 -30.11
CA ASP A 70 6.71 3.03 -28.74
C ASP A 70 6.60 1.69 -28.00
N SER A 71 7.71 0.97 -27.87
CA SER A 71 7.73 -0.35 -27.24
C SER A 71 7.23 -0.36 -25.79
N THR A 72 7.41 0.74 -25.06
CA THR A 72 6.98 0.87 -23.66
C THR A 72 5.47 1.05 -23.59
N LYS A 73 4.93 2.01 -24.34
CA LYS A 73 3.47 2.23 -24.42
C LYS A 73 2.77 1.02 -25.02
N TYR A 74 3.39 0.37 -26.00
CA TYR A 74 2.92 -0.87 -26.63
C TYR A 74 2.71 -2.00 -25.63
N ARG A 75 3.58 -2.13 -24.61
CA ARG A 75 3.36 -3.08 -23.52
C ARG A 75 2.23 -2.64 -22.60
N LYS A 76 2.21 -1.37 -22.20
CA LYS A 76 1.27 -0.84 -21.19
C LYS A 76 -0.19 -0.87 -21.63
N TYR A 77 -0.50 -0.47 -22.86
CA TYR A 77 -1.90 -0.40 -23.30
C TYR A 77 -2.57 -1.79 -23.32
N ARG A 78 -1.81 -2.84 -23.64
CA ARG A 78 -2.33 -4.22 -23.68
C ARG A 78 -2.68 -4.75 -22.31
N GLU A 79 -1.85 -4.45 -21.31
CA GLU A 79 -2.14 -4.75 -19.91
C GLU A 79 -3.31 -3.89 -19.38
N TYR A 80 -3.32 -2.60 -19.72
CA TYR A 80 -4.41 -1.69 -19.35
C TYR A 80 -5.75 -2.15 -19.93
N LEU A 81 -5.80 -2.62 -21.17
CA LEU A 81 -7.04 -3.11 -21.79
C LEU A 81 -7.65 -4.30 -21.05
N ASN A 82 -6.83 -5.18 -20.46
CA ASN A 82 -7.33 -6.26 -19.62
C ASN A 82 -7.94 -5.74 -18.32
N TYR A 83 -7.31 -4.74 -17.68
CA TYR A 83 -7.90 -4.02 -16.55
C TYR A 83 -9.19 -3.30 -16.96
N TRP A 84 -9.22 -2.65 -18.12
CA TRP A 84 -10.38 -1.94 -18.63
C TRP A 84 -11.58 -2.88 -18.82
N ILE A 85 -11.38 -4.08 -19.40
CA ILE A 85 -12.43 -5.11 -19.45
C ILE A 85 -12.90 -5.46 -18.04
N ALA A 86 -11.96 -5.74 -17.14
CA ALA A 86 -12.26 -6.12 -15.76
C ALA A 86 -13.05 -5.04 -15.00
N TYR A 87 -12.77 -3.77 -15.28
CA TYR A 87 -13.49 -2.61 -14.76
C TYR A 87 -14.90 -2.55 -15.36
N LYS A 88 -15.03 -2.54 -16.70
CA LYS A 88 -16.33 -2.46 -17.38
C LYS A 88 -17.27 -3.61 -17.05
N LEU A 89 -16.76 -4.83 -16.84
CA LEU A 89 -17.59 -5.96 -16.43
C LEU A 89 -18.13 -5.81 -15.00
N ARG A 90 -17.39 -5.14 -14.11
CA ARG A 90 -17.82 -4.89 -12.72
C ARG A 90 -18.77 -3.70 -12.59
N VAL A 91 -18.57 -2.66 -13.39
CA VAL A 91 -19.39 -1.43 -13.31
C VAL A 91 -20.54 -1.37 -14.33
N GLY A 92 -20.45 -2.15 -15.41
CA GLY A 92 -21.36 -2.06 -16.56
C GLY A 92 -22.71 -2.76 -16.39
N GLY A 93 -23.05 -3.24 -15.19
CA GLY A 93 -24.32 -3.89 -14.89
C GLY A 93 -24.58 -5.20 -15.65
N LEU A 94 -23.53 -5.81 -16.21
CA LEU A 94 -23.64 -7.13 -16.83
C LEU A 94 -23.76 -8.20 -15.74
N PRO A 95 -24.62 -9.23 -15.91
CA PRO A 95 -24.71 -10.32 -14.95
C PRO A 95 -23.35 -11.01 -14.77
N ASP A 96 -22.94 -11.24 -13.51
CA ASP A 96 -21.64 -11.87 -13.17
C ASP A 96 -21.41 -13.21 -13.87
N SER A 97 -22.49 -13.96 -14.15
CA SER A 97 -22.44 -15.23 -14.88
C SER A 97 -21.93 -15.09 -16.33
N LEU A 98 -21.97 -13.89 -16.90
CA LEU A 98 -21.45 -13.59 -18.24
C LEU A 98 -19.96 -13.22 -18.24
N ASN A 99 -19.37 -12.89 -17.09
CA ASN A 99 -17.96 -12.47 -17.03
C ASN A 99 -17.01 -13.54 -17.59
N PRO A 100 -17.09 -14.83 -17.19
CA PRO A 100 -16.23 -15.86 -17.77
C PRO A 100 -16.40 -16.02 -19.28
N LYS A 101 -17.66 -15.94 -19.76
CA LYS A 101 -18.00 -16.05 -21.18
C LYS A 101 -17.44 -14.88 -22.00
N PHE A 102 -17.37 -13.67 -21.42
CA PHE A 102 -16.75 -12.51 -22.05
C PHE A 102 -15.28 -12.73 -22.34
N TYR A 103 -14.52 -13.20 -21.35
CA TYR A 103 -13.10 -13.51 -21.55
C TYR A 103 -12.88 -14.67 -22.53
N GLU A 104 -13.74 -15.69 -22.51
CA GLU A 104 -13.67 -16.83 -23.44
C GLU A 104 -13.85 -16.39 -24.89
N ILE A 105 -14.90 -15.60 -25.18
CA ILE A 105 -15.18 -15.10 -26.53
C ILE A 105 -14.02 -14.25 -27.05
N LEU A 106 -13.47 -13.35 -26.22
CA LEU A 106 -12.32 -12.57 -26.62
C LEU A 106 -11.06 -13.43 -26.84
N LYS A 107 -10.79 -14.42 -25.98
CA LYS A 107 -9.63 -15.31 -26.13
C LYS A 107 -9.68 -16.16 -27.39
N ASN A 108 -10.86 -16.60 -27.79
CA ASN A 108 -11.01 -17.47 -28.96
C ASN A 108 -10.93 -16.70 -30.27
N ASN A 109 -11.21 -15.38 -30.25
CA ASN A 109 -11.43 -14.59 -31.46
C ASN A 109 -10.56 -13.34 -31.57
N TYR A 110 -9.67 -13.06 -30.61
CA TYR A 110 -8.83 -11.84 -30.67
C TYR A 110 -7.97 -11.78 -31.94
N SER A 111 -7.66 -12.91 -32.58
CA SER A 111 -6.91 -12.94 -33.86
C SER A 111 -7.62 -12.17 -34.98
N GLU A 112 -8.94 -11.99 -34.93
CA GLU A 112 -9.69 -11.20 -35.93
C GLU A 112 -9.36 -9.70 -35.88
N CYS A 113 -8.92 -9.18 -34.72
CA CYS A 113 -8.49 -7.78 -34.57
C CYS A 113 -7.00 -7.63 -34.26
N ALA A 114 -6.34 -8.68 -33.78
CA ALA A 114 -4.94 -8.69 -33.39
C ALA A 114 -4.19 -9.86 -34.06
N GLU A 115 -4.16 -9.86 -35.40
CA GLU A 115 -3.49 -10.90 -36.22
C GLU A 115 -2.01 -11.09 -35.83
N GLY A 116 -1.33 -10.03 -35.36
CA GLY A 116 0.05 -10.08 -34.89
C GLY A 116 0.26 -10.79 -33.54
N GLY A 117 -0.81 -11.32 -32.93
CA GLY A 117 -0.76 -11.96 -31.62
C GLY A 117 -0.62 -10.96 -30.48
N ASP A 118 -0.90 -9.68 -30.70
CA ASP A 118 -0.71 -8.61 -29.70
C ASP A 118 -1.41 -8.94 -28.37
N LEU A 119 -2.59 -9.55 -28.43
CA LEU A 119 -3.42 -9.87 -27.26
C LEU A 119 -3.19 -11.30 -26.72
N TYR A 120 -2.23 -12.05 -27.28
CA TYR A 120 -1.92 -13.40 -26.82
C TYR A 120 -1.53 -13.42 -25.34
N ASN A 121 -2.24 -14.23 -24.54
CA ASN A 121 -2.11 -14.32 -23.08
C ASN A 121 -2.32 -12.98 -22.32
N LYS A 122 -2.92 -11.96 -22.94
CA LYS A 122 -3.20 -10.66 -22.31
C LYS A 122 -4.64 -10.51 -21.83
N ILE A 123 -5.55 -11.35 -22.32
CA ILE A 123 -6.96 -11.33 -21.94
C ILE A 123 -7.17 -12.38 -20.86
N TYR A 124 -7.45 -11.99 -19.62
CA TYR A 124 -7.66 -12.93 -18.52
C TYR A 124 -8.44 -12.30 -17.35
N PRO A 125 -9.26 -13.08 -16.63
CA PRO A 125 -9.93 -12.59 -15.42
C PRO A 125 -8.90 -12.14 -14.37
N ILE A 126 -9.06 -10.90 -13.89
CA ILE A 126 -8.24 -10.35 -12.80
C ILE A 126 -8.93 -10.66 -11.46
N GLU A 127 -8.21 -11.32 -10.55
CA GLU A 127 -8.70 -11.56 -9.18
C GLU A 127 -8.98 -10.24 -8.46
N ASP A 128 -9.99 -10.25 -7.58
CA ASP A 128 -10.46 -9.03 -6.90
C ASP A 128 -9.36 -8.32 -6.10
N LYS A 129 -8.44 -9.06 -5.47
CA LYS A 129 -7.31 -8.46 -4.77
C LYS A 129 -6.50 -7.56 -5.71
N TYR A 130 -6.13 -8.08 -6.88
CA TYR A 130 -5.32 -7.35 -7.87
C TYR A 130 -6.12 -6.24 -8.55
N PHE A 131 -7.38 -6.52 -8.89
CA PHE A 131 -8.28 -5.53 -9.48
C PHE A 131 -8.45 -4.34 -8.55
N ASN A 132 -8.78 -4.57 -7.28
CA ASN A 132 -8.98 -3.51 -6.29
C ASN A 132 -7.71 -2.68 -6.12
N ASN A 133 -6.51 -3.26 -6.27
CA ASN A 133 -5.26 -2.51 -6.19
C ASN A 133 -5.04 -1.58 -7.39
N MET A 134 -5.29 -2.09 -8.59
CA MET A 134 -5.24 -1.29 -9.82
C MET A 134 -6.32 -0.20 -9.81
N ASP A 135 -7.52 -0.52 -9.32
CA ASP A 135 -8.67 0.37 -9.32
C ASP A 135 -8.47 1.62 -8.45
N MET A 136 -7.77 1.49 -7.32
CA MET A 136 -7.41 2.67 -6.52
C MET A 136 -6.53 3.64 -7.33
N ILE A 137 -5.50 3.12 -8.02
CA ILE A 137 -4.59 3.95 -8.82
C ILE A 137 -5.32 4.55 -10.02
N HIS A 138 -6.11 3.74 -10.72
CA HIS A 138 -6.96 4.19 -11.82
C HIS A 138 -7.87 5.34 -11.38
N THR A 139 -8.58 5.19 -10.25
CA THR A 139 -9.51 6.19 -9.74
C THR A 139 -8.80 7.50 -9.39
N LEU A 140 -7.61 7.44 -8.79
CA LEU A 140 -6.80 8.62 -8.49
C LEU A 140 -6.44 9.41 -9.78
N TYR A 141 -6.00 8.72 -10.83
CA TYR A 141 -5.73 9.35 -12.13
C TYR A 141 -7.02 9.87 -12.78
N ARG A 142 -8.07 9.05 -12.84
CA ARG A 142 -9.33 9.38 -13.51
C ARG A 142 -9.96 10.63 -12.90
N LYS A 143 -10.13 10.66 -11.58
CA LYS A 143 -10.68 11.83 -10.88
C LYS A 143 -9.83 13.09 -11.06
N TYR A 144 -8.51 12.97 -11.19
CA TYR A 144 -7.67 14.12 -11.54
C TYR A 144 -7.94 14.64 -12.95
N TYR A 145 -8.04 13.75 -13.94
CA TYR A 145 -8.26 14.16 -15.34
C TYR A 145 -9.68 14.66 -15.58
N ASP A 146 -10.69 14.09 -14.90
CA ASP A 146 -12.10 14.49 -14.99
C ASP A 146 -12.37 15.90 -14.42
N LEU A 147 -11.46 16.49 -13.64
CA LEU A 147 -11.59 17.87 -13.17
C LEU A 147 -11.69 18.85 -14.35
N LYS A 148 -12.84 19.55 -14.43
CA LYS A 148 -13.17 20.62 -15.37
C LYS A 148 -13.19 21.98 -14.67
N ASP A 149 -13.13 23.05 -15.46
CA ASP A 149 -13.08 24.43 -14.96
C ASP A 149 -14.32 24.80 -14.14
N ASN A 150 -14.10 25.32 -12.93
CA ASN A 150 -15.13 25.87 -12.03
C ASN A 150 -16.28 24.90 -11.69
N ASP A 151 -16.00 23.60 -11.65
CA ASP A 151 -16.97 22.59 -11.23
C ASP A 151 -16.83 22.27 -9.73
N ASP A 152 -17.52 23.06 -8.89
CA ASP A 152 -17.51 22.89 -7.43
C ASP A 152 -17.99 21.48 -7.00
N SER A 153 -18.88 20.84 -7.76
CA SER A 153 -19.37 19.48 -7.46
C SER A 153 -18.31 18.44 -7.75
N ALA A 154 -17.66 18.52 -8.91
CA ALA A 154 -16.51 17.67 -9.25
C ALA A 154 -15.37 17.86 -8.26
N CYS A 155 -15.11 19.09 -7.81
CA CYS A 155 -14.12 19.36 -6.77
C CYS A 155 -14.49 18.67 -5.44
N GLN A 156 -15.75 18.72 -5.00
CA GLN A 156 -16.17 18.03 -3.77
C GLN A 156 -16.03 16.50 -3.89
N LYS A 157 -16.52 15.91 -4.99
CA LYS A 157 -16.34 14.48 -5.30
C LYS A 157 -14.86 14.10 -5.36
N PHE A 158 -14.02 14.98 -5.92
CA PHE A 158 -12.58 14.81 -5.96
C PHE A 158 -12.01 14.73 -4.55
N TYR A 159 -12.29 15.68 -3.65
CA TYR A 159 -11.73 15.66 -2.29
C TYR A 159 -12.05 14.36 -1.54
N GLU A 160 -13.31 13.93 -1.57
CA GLU A 160 -13.77 12.74 -0.85
C GLU A 160 -13.08 11.47 -1.35
N LYS A 161 -13.11 11.26 -2.67
CA LYS A 161 -12.52 10.07 -3.27
C LYS A 161 -11.00 10.08 -3.21
N TYR A 162 -10.40 11.25 -3.38
CA TYR A 162 -8.95 11.38 -3.42
C TYR A 162 -8.30 11.04 -2.08
N GLU A 163 -8.87 11.51 -0.97
CA GLU A 163 -8.42 11.16 0.38
C GLU A 163 -8.60 9.67 0.67
N GLU A 164 -9.80 9.14 0.38
CA GLU A 164 -10.14 7.74 0.60
C GLU A 164 -9.15 6.81 -0.12
N TYR A 165 -9.03 6.97 -1.44
CA TYR A 165 -8.22 6.09 -2.28
C TYR A 165 -6.72 6.25 -2.05
N TYR A 166 -6.23 7.48 -1.82
CA TYR A 166 -4.82 7.69 -1.49
C TYR A 166 -4.45 7.00 -0.17
N ASN A 167 -5.21 7.24 0.89
CA ASN A 167 -4.92 6.67 2.20
C ASN A 167 -5.07 5.15 2.21
N LEU A 168 -6.05 4.61 1.49
CA LEU A 168 -6.21 3.17 1.31
C LEU A 168 -5.02 2.55 0.54
N ALA A 169 -4.54 3.22 -0.50
CA ALA A 169 -3.38 2.78 -1.27
C ALA A 169 -2.09 2.79 -0.43
N VAL A 170 -1.84 3.85 0.36
CA VAL A 170 -0.72 3.91 1.31
C VAL A 170 -0.80 2.75 2.31
N ASN A 171 -1.98 2.53 2.90
CA ASN A 171 -2.17 1.45 3.86
C ASN A 171 -1.86 0.08 3.25
N ARG A 172 -2.39 -0.22 2.06
CA ARG A 172 -2.16 -1.50 1.39
C ARG A 172 -0.72 -1.69 0.95
N CYS A 173 -0.08 -0.64 0.44
CA CYS A 173 1.34 -0.63 0.10
C CYS A 173 2.21 -1.14 1.26
N TYR A 174 1.94 -0.69 2.49
CA TYR A 174 2.73 -1.04 3.66
C TYR A 174 2.27 -2.29 4.43
N SER A 175 1.02 -2.73 4.24
CA SER A 175 0.44 -3.83 5.03
C SER A 175 0.32 -5.15 4.28
N THR A 176 -0.06 -5.13 3.00
CA THR A 176 -0.56 -6.34 2.31
C THR A 176 -0.12 -6.48 0.86
N GLU A 177 0.30 -5.40 0.20
CA GLU A 177 0.68 -5.40 -1.21
C GLU A 177 1.79 -4.38 -1.53
N GLU A 178 3.04 -4.76 -1.27
CA GLU A 178 4.23 -3.93 -1.59
C GLU A 178 4.30 -3.50 -3.07
N LYS A 179 3.81 -4.34 -3.99
CA LYS A 179 3.80 -4.02 -5.43
C LYS A 179 2.96 -2.78 -5.77
N LEU A 180 2.01 -2.40 -4.92
CA LEU A 180 1.21 -1.18 -5.09
C LEU A 180 2.01 0.10 -4.80
N CYS A 181 3.10 0.01 -4.03
CA CYS A 181 3.89 1.17 -3.63
C CYS A 181 4.48 1.94 -4.82
N LYS A 182 5.00 1.24 -5.83
CA LYS A 182 5.62 1.87 -7.01
C LYS A 182 4.61 2.63 -7.89
N PRO A 183 3.45 2.04 -8.28
CA PRO A 183 2.40 2.79 -8.96
C PRO A 183 1.93 4.02 -8.17
N LEU A 184 1.77 3.89 -6.85
CA LEU A 184 1.39 5.00 -5.99
C LEU A 184 2.45 6.12 -5.96
N GLU A 185 3.73 5.77 -5.86
CA GLU A 185 4.83 6.72 -5.94
C GLU A 185 4.82 7.51 -7.26
N ARG A 186 4.63 6.82 -8.39
CA ARG A 186 4.51 7.47 -9.70
C ARG A 186 3.32 8.42 -9.76
N PHE A 187 2.18 8.00 -9.21
CA PHE A 187 1.01 8.88 -9.10
C PHE A 187 1.31 10.13 -8.25
N VAL A 188 1.98 9.98 -7.10
CA VAL A 188 2.38 11.12 -6.25
C VAL A 188 3.30 12.08 -7.00
N HIS A 189 4.28 11.55 -7.73
CA HIS A 189 5.20 12.36 -8.55
C HIS A 189 4.47 13.10 -9.67
N PHE A 190 3.62 12.39 -10.40
CA PHE A 190 2.72 12.98 -11.41
C PHE A 190 1.90 14.12 -10.80
N TYR A 191 1.16 13.84 -9.72
CA TYR A 191 0.26 14.82 -9.13
C TYR A 191 1.01 16.06 -8.65
N LYS A 192 2.17 15.91 -7.97
CA LYS A 192 2.98 17.05 -7.54
C LYS A 192 3.45 17.92 -8.71
N SER A 193 3.80 17.29 -9.82
CA SER A 193 4.28 17.98 -11.03
C SER A 193 3.16 18.73 -11.76
N TYR A 194 1.96 18.14 -11.83
CA TYR A 194 0.86 18.69 -12.63
C TYR A 194 -0.21 19.45 -11.83
N ARG A 195 -0.24 19.32 -10.49
CA ARG A 195 -1.17 20.05 -9.61
C ARG A 195 -1.19 21.56 -9.86
N PRO A 196 -0.05 22.28 -10.01
CA PRO A 196 -0.07 23.73 -10.22
C PRO A 196 -0.92 24.15 -11.43
N TYR A 197 -0.93 23.36 -12.50
CA TYR A 197 -1.69 23.66 -13.72
C TYR A 197 -3.20 23.47 -13.56
N LYS A 198 -3.67 22.72 -12.55
CA LYS A 198 -5.10 22.49 -12.28
C LYS A 198 -5.63 23.19 -11.02
N LEU A 199 -4.85 24.07 -10.37
CA LEU A 199 -5.31 24.78 -9.17
C LEU A 199 -6.59 25.60 -9.41
N HIS A 200 -6.72 26.19 -10.60
CA HIS A 200 -7.88 27.00 -10.99
C HIS A 200 -9.15 26.18 -11.25
N MET A 201 -9.04 24.86 -11.43
CA MET A 201 -10.21 23.99 -11.58
C MET A 201 -11.10 24.05 -10.33
N CYS A 202 -10.47 24.17 -9.16
CA CYS A 202 -11.13 24.22 -7.86
C CYS A 202 -10.87 25.56 -7.15
N SER A 203 -11.34 26.66 -7.75
CA SER A 203 -11.05 28.05 -7.36
C SER A 203 -11.22 28.41 -5.88
N ARG A 204 -12.13 27.77 -5.14
CA ARG A 204 -12.39 28.11 -3.71
C ARG A 204 -11.36 27.55 -2.73
N LYS A 205 -11.04 26.26 -2.86
CA LYS A 205 -10.17 25.52 -1.92
C LYS A 205 -8.81 25.17 -2.54
N GLY A 206 -8.62 25.39 -3.85
CA GLY A 206 -7.48 24.91 -4.61
C GLY A 206 -7.56 23.40 -4.85
N LEU A 207 -6.41 22.74 -5.02
CA LEU A 207 -6.32 21.28 -4.95
C LEU A 207 -5.56 20.87 -3.69
N PRO A 208 -5.81 19.71 -3.08
CA PRO A 208 -5.11 19.30 -1.87
C PRO A 208 -3.61 19.14 -2.15
N GLN A 209 -2.77 19.40 -1.14
CA GLN A 209 -1.34 19.10 -1.24
C GLN A 209 -1.12 17.67 -0.75
N LEU A 210 -0.53 16.82 -1.60
CA LEU A 210 -0.16 15.48 -1.17
C LEU A 210 1.02 15.53 -0.19
N PRO A 211 0.97 14.71 0.89
CA PRO A 211 2.13 14.47 1.73
C PRO A 211 3.35 13.99 0.93
N ASN A 212 4.51 14.00 1.57
CA ASN A 212 5.65 13.28 1.04
C ASN A 212 5.39 11.77 1.12
N PHE A 213 5.74 11.07 0.04
CA PHE A 213 5.60 9.63 -0.08
C PHE A 213 6.97 9.05 -0.44
N VAL A 214 7.41 8.06 0.31
CA VAL A 214 8.68 7.35 0.12
C VAL A 214 8.35 5.86 0.18
N ILE A 215 8.80 5.07 -0.79
CA ILE A 215 8.58 3.61 -0.83
C ILE A 215 9.46 2.85 0.16
N SER A 216 9.10 1.59 0.46
CA SER A 216 9.85 0.72 1.37
C SER A 216 11.26 0.39 0.87
N ILE A 217 11.44 0.26 -0.44
CA ILE A 217 12.73 -0.06 -1.07
C ILE A 217 13.07 1.04 -2.07
N PRO A 218 13.58 2.21 -1.61
CA PRO A 218 14.02 3.24 -2.53
C PRO A 218 15.24 2.73 -3.32
N SER A 219 15.32 3.06 -4.61
CA SER A 219 16.40 2.60 -5.50
C SER A 219 17.80 3.11 -5.12
N ASP A 220 17.88 4.06 -4.21
CA ASP A 220 19.04 4.89 -3.89
C ASP A 220 19.32 5.03 -2.37
N GLY A 221 18.60 4.30 -1.49
CA GLY A 221 18.65 4.53 -0.03
C GLY A 221 18.45 3.32 0.89
N ILE A 222 18.17 3.59 2.17
CA ILE A 222 17.96 2.59 3.24
C ILE A 222 16.57 1.98 3.13
N ASN A 223 16.49 0.65 3.07
CA ASN A 223 15.22 -0.08 3.03
C ASN A 223 14.46 0.10 4.36
N PHE A 224 13.14 0.19 4.30
CA PHE A 224 12.29 0.28 5.49
C PHE A 224 12.57 -0.83 6.49
N ILE A 225 12.85 -2.07 6.04
CA ILE A 225 13.15 -3.19 6.95
C ILE A 225 14.44 -2.99 7.76
N ASP A 226 15.32 -2.09 7.30
CA ASP A 226 16.58 -1.77 7.96
C ASP A 226 16.44 -0.58 8.92
N LYS A 227 15.27 0.09 8.94
CA LYS A 227 15.00 1.24 9.82
C LYS A 227 14.53 0.79 11.20
N ILE A 228 14.87 1.58 12.22
CA ILE A 228 14.43 1.41 13.60
C ILE A 228 12.90 1.44 13.70
N ALA A 229 12.25 2.30 12.92
CA ALA A 229 10.80 2.38 12.81
C ALA A 229 10.14 1.02 12.53
N TYR A 230 10.73 0.22 11.64
CA TYR A 230 10.21 -1.10 11.31
C TYR A 230 10.23 -2.02 12.53
N TYR A 231 11.36 -2.09 13.24
CA TYR A 231 11.48 -2.92 14.44
C TYR A 231 10.54 -2.48 15.56
N LEU A 232 10.42 -1.18 15.80
CA LEU A 232 9.47 -0.63 16.77
C LEU A 232 8.02 -0.95 16.41
N TYR A 233 7.66 -0.85 15.13
CA TYR A 233 6.35 -1.28 14.65
C TYR A 233 6.12 -2.79 14.85
N GLN A 234 7.08 -3.63 14.52
CA GLN A 234 7.00 -5.08 14.75
C GLN A 234 6.89 -5.44 16.24
N LEU A 235 7.53 -4.70 17.15
CA LEU A 235 7.33 -4.88 18.59
C LEU A 235 5.92 -4.52 19.01
N SER A 236 5.38 -3.41 18.48
CA SER A 236 4.04 -2.94 18.81
C SER A 236 2.94 -3.93 18.38
N SER A 237 3.16 -4.69 17.30
CA SER A 237 2.21 -5.66 16.77
C SER A 237 2.21 -6.99 17.54
N LYS A 238 3.34 -7.38 18.17
CA LYS A 238 3.46 -8.62 18.94
C LYS A 238 2.62 -8.66 20.22
N GLN A 239 2.31 -7.50 20.83
CA GLN A 239 1.44 -7.35 22.01
C GLN A 239 1.69 -8.36 23.16
N THR A 240 2.95 -8.70 23.42
CA THR A 240 3.34 -9.57 24.55
C THR A 240 3.33 -8.80 25.87
N LYS A 241 3.32 -9.51 27.02
CA LYS A 241 3.45 -8.90 28.35
C LYS A 241 4.69 -7.98 28.47
N GLU A 242 5.75 -8.29 27.74
CA GLU A 242 7.03 -7.57 27.75
C GLU A 242 7.04 -6.35 26.82
N THR A 243 6.32 -6.40 25.70
CA THR A 243 6.30 -5.33 24.68
C THR A 243 5.22 -4.27 24.95
N LEU A 244 4.07 -4.69 25.49
CA LEU A 244 2.94 -3.82 25.83
C LEU A 244 3.31 -2.58 26.67
N PRO A 245 4.20 -2.65 27.68
CA PRO A 245 4.59 -1.50 28.48
C PRO A 245 5.41 -0.44 27.73
N ILE A 246 6.09 -0.83 26.65
CA ILE A 246 7.07 0.01 25.93
C ILE A 246 6.47 0.63 24.69
N ILE A 247 5.89 -0.16 23.78
CA ILE A 247 5.24 0.37 22.58
C ILE A 247 4.02 -0.47 22.24
N SER A 248 2.88 0.20 22.09
CA SER A 248 1.63 -0.44 21.68
C SER A 248 0.70 0.57 21.05
N ASN A 249 -0.20 0.08 20.19
CA ASN A 249 -1.28 0.88 19.62
C ASN A 249 -2.18 1.52 20.68
N ALA A 250 -2.28 0.93 21.88
CA ALA A 250 -3.07 1.51 22.97
C ALA A 250 -2.37 2.72 23.62
N LYS A 251 -1.04 2.71 23.72
CA LYS A 251 -0.26 3.74 24.41
C LYS A 251 0.17 4.88 23.48
N TYR A 252 0.51 4.56 22.23
CA TYR A 252 1.03 5.47 21.21
C TYR A 252 0.41 5.21 19.82
N PRO A 253 -0.91 5.34 19.67
CA PRO A 253 -1.61 4.99 18.42
C PRO A 253 -1.12 5.79 17.20
N ASN A 254 -0.84 7.08 17.35
CA ASN A 254 -0.45 7.94 16.23
C ASN A 254 1.00 7.69 15.82
N LEU A 255 1.90 7.54 16.79
CA LEU A 255 3.29 7.20 16.53
C LEU A 255 3.39 5.83 15.87
N VAL A 256 2.76 4.79 16.42
CA VAL A 256 2.83 3.44 15.85
C VAL A 256 2.24 3.42 14.43
N LYS A 257 1.14 4.13 14.18
CA LYS A 257 0.56 4.27 12.84
C LYS A 257 1.55 4.92 11.87
N LEU A 258 2.24 5.99 12.27
CA LEU A 258 3.27 6.62 11.45
C LEU A 258 4.44 5.67 11.13
N LEU A 259 4.92 4.94 12.14
CA LEU A 259 6.02 3.97 11.96
C LEU A 259 5.60 2.85 11.00
N SER A 260 4.35 2.39 11.08
CA SER A 260 3.81 1.35 10.19
C SER A 260 3.80 1.75 8.70
N PHE A 261 3.85 3.05 8.41
CA PHE A 261 3.87 3.59 7.06
C PHE A 261 5.23 4.18 6.66
N ASN A 262 6.33 3.77 7.31
CA ASN A 262 7.68 4.26 7.00
C ASN A 262 7.75 5.81 7.01
N TYR A 263 7.15 6.43 8.03
CA TYR A 263 7.09 7.88 8.19
C TYR A 263 6.25 8.65 7.14
N ASN A 264 5.53 7.95 6.27
CA ASN A 264 4.59 8.59 5.36
C ASN A 264 3.35 9.08 6.12
N LEU A 265 3.12 10.39 6.08
CA LEU A 265 1.91 10.99 6.60
C LEU A 265 0.73 10.70 5.65
N LEU A 266 -0.44 10.42 6.22
CA LEU A 266 -1.68 10.28 5.46
C LEU A 266 -2.17 11.65 4.95
N LEU A 267 -3.01 11.63 3.93
CA LEU A 267 -3.74 12.82 3.51
C LEU A 267 -4.88 13.09 4.50
N TYR A 268 -5.10 14.36 4.84
CA TYR A 268 -6.16 14.79 5.77
C TYR A 268 -7.12 15.74 5.05
N PRO A 269 -8.40 15.81 5.48
CA PRO A 269 -9.43 16.61 4.81
C PRO A 269 -9.15 18.12 4.85
N ASN A 270 -8.45 18.57 5.89
CA ASN A 270 -8.15 19.97 6.11
C ASN A 270 -6.87 20.15 6.95
N GLU A 271 -6.34 21.37 6.92
CA GLU A 271 -5.11 21.74 7.64
C GLU A 271 -5.25 21.63 9.16
N GLN A 272 -6.45 21.80 9.73
CA GLN A 272 -6.67 21.66 11.17
C GLN A 272 -6.42 20.21 11.61
N GLU A 273 -7.05 19.24 10.94
CA GLU A 273 -6.88 17.81 11.23
C GLU A 273 -5.46 17.31 10.97
N LYS A 274 -4.83 17.79 9.90
CA LYS A 274 -3.41 17.54 9.62
C LYS A 274 -2.53 17.99 10.78
N ARG A 275 -2.67 19.25 11.21
CA ARG A 275 -1.88 19.83 12.32
C ARG A 275 -2.16 19.14 13.65
N ASP A 276 -3.42 18.78 13.91
CA ASP A 276 -3.81 17.99 15.08
C ASP A 276 -3.10 16.63 15.09
N ASN A 277 -3.09 15.93 13.95
CA ASN A 277 -2.40 14.65 13.86
C ASN A 277 -0.88 14.79 14.04
N MET A 278 -0.26 15.78 13.38
CA MET A 278 1.17 16.06 13.50
C MET A 278 1.58 16.37 14.94
N MET A 279 0.77 17.11 15.69
CA MET A 279 1.02 17.39 17.10
C MET A 279 0.75 16.18 18.01
N ASN A 280 -0.21 15.32 17.68
CA ASN A 280 -0.40 14.05 18.38
C ASN A 280 0.82 13.14 18.20
N ILE A 281 1.33 12.99 16.98
CA ILE A 281 2.56 12.24 16.69
C ILE A 281 3.73 12.79 17.51
N LEU A 282 3.96 14.11 17.45
CA LEU A 282 5.08 14.74 18.17
C LEU A 282 4.95 14.55 19.69
N TYR A 283 3.75 14.73 20.24
CA TYR A 283 3.49 14.52 21.65
C TYR A 283 3.74 13.07 22.08
N GLU A 284 3.23 12.10 21.32
CA GLU A 284 3.45 10.68 21.59
C GLU A 284 4.93 10.29 21.48
N PHE A 285 5.64 10.85 20.50
CA PHE A 285 7.07 10.66 20.33
C PHE A 285 7.88 11.23 21.51
N ILE A 286 7.59 12.46 21.95
CA ILE A 286 8.21 13.06 23.14
C ILE A 286 7.92 12.19 24.38
N LYS A 287 6.66 11.78 24.56
CA LYS A 287 6.25 10.92 25.68
C LYS A 287 6.98 9.58 25.65
N PHE A 288 7.11 8.96 24.48
CA PHE A 288 7.88 7.73 24.29
C PHE A 288 9.34 7.91 24.71
N CYS A 289 10.00 8.98 24.25
CA CYS A 289 11.41 9.24 24.58
C CYS A 289 11.66 9.55 26.06
N LYS A 290 10.65 10.08 26.78
CA LYS A 290 10.74 10.42 28.21
C LYS A 290 10.23 9.33 29.14
N ASP A 291 9.62 8.27 28.60
CA ASP A 291 9.06 7.19 29.39
C ASP A 291 10.16 6.32 30.00
N LYS A 292 10.10 6.13 31.33
CA LYS A 292 11.13 5.39 32.08
C LYS A 292 11.31 3.95 31.61
N ASN A 293 10.23 3.27 31.24
CA ASN A 293 10.30 1.89 30.78
C ASN A 293 10.95 1.82 29.39
N THR A 294 10.68 2.81 28.55
CA THR A 294 11.33 2.93 27.24
C THR A 294 12.83 3.09 27.41
N ILE A 295 13.27 4.00 28.27
CA ILE A 295 14.69 4.23 28.55
C ILE A 295 15.37 2.97 29.12
N SER A 296 14.70 2.20 29.96
CA SER A 296 15.33 1.07 30.66
C SER A 296 15.28 -0.27 29.92
N LEU A 297 14.29 -0.50 29.07
CA LEU A 297 14.01 -1.84 28.52
C LEU A 297 14.12 -1.93 27.00
N LEU A 298 14.10 -0.80 26.27
CA LEU A 298 14.04 -0.82 24.79
C LEU A 298 15.24 -1.55 24.17
N ASP A 299 16.46 -1.22 24.60
CA ASP A 299 17.69 -1.85 24.09
C ASP A 299 17.64 -3.37 24.26
N SER A 300 17.30 -3.84 25.47
CA SER A 300 17.21 -5.27 25.79
C SER A 300 16.14 -6.00 24.98
N LEU A 301 14.98 -5.38 24.74
CA LEU A 301 13.93 -5.99 23.92
C LEU A 301 14.37 -6.10 22.45
N ILE A 302 14.99 -5.04 21.90
CA ILE A 302 15.48 -5.07 20.52
C ILE A 302 16.53 -6.18 20.38
N GLN A 303 17.47 -6.27 21.32
CA GLN A 303 18.48 -7.33 21.31
C GLN A 303 17.86 -8.73 21.41
N SER A 304 16.83 -8.91 22.25
CA SER A 304 16.13 -10.19 22.42
C SER A 304 15.38 -10.62 21.15
N PHE A 305 14.61 -9.71 20.56
CA PHE A 305 13.73 -10.01 19.43
C PHE A 305 14.41 -9.92 18.06
N PHE A 306 15.52 -9.19 17.93
CA PHE A 306 16.17 -8.88 16.66
C PHE A 306 17.70 -8.96 16.73
N LYS A 307 18.23 -10.08 17.24
CA LYS A 307 19.68 -10.33 17.41
C LYS A 307 20.55 -9.91 16.21
N GLY A 308 20.11 -10.23 14.98
CA GLY A 308 20.87 -9.92 13.76
C GLY A 308 21.03 -8.43 13.43
N PHE A 309 20.15 -7.55 13.93
CA PHE A 309 20.29 -6.10 13.78
C PHE A 309 21.42 -5.56 14.68
N TYR A 310 21.63 -6.19 15.84
CA TYR A 310 22.58 -5.74 16.85
C TYR A 310 24.04 -6.03 16.48
N ASP A 311 24.29 -7.08 15.70
CA ASP A 311 25.65 -7.48 15.31
C ASP A 311 26.31 -6.48 14.33
N GLN A 312 25.52 -5.62 13.67
CA GLN A 312 26.00 -4.53 12.81
C GLN A 312 26.11 -3.17 13.54
N ALA A 313 25.32 -2.95 14.60
CA ALA A 313 25.30 -1.71 15.37
C ALA A 313 26.28 -1.76 16.56
N LYS A 314 27.58 -1.84 16.26
CA LYS A 314 28.67 -2.00 17.24
C LYS A 314 28.94 -0.77 18.14
N ASN A 315 28.07 0.24 18.12
CA ASN A 315 28.32 1.54 18.75
C ASN A 315 27.60 1.69 20.09
N ARG A 316 28.29 2.33 21.04
CA ARG A 316 27.89 2.65 22.41
C ARG A 316 26.69 3.61 22.55
N ILE A 317 25.84 3.73 21.52
CA ILE A 317 24.74 4.68 21.45
C ILE A 317 23.44 3.94 21.82
N PRO A 318 22.69 4.39 22.85
CA PRO A 318 21.39 3.81 23.19
C PRO A 318 20.45 3.77 21.98
N PHE A 319 19.70 2.68 21.78
CA PHE A 319 18.79 2.53 20.63
C PHE A 319 17.78 3.68 20.55
N LEU A 320 17.36 4.18 21.71
CA LEU A 320 16.50 5.35 21.81
C LEU A 320 17.09 6.58 21.11
N ASN A 321 18.40 6.81 21.22
CA ASN A 321 19.05 7.96 20.57
C ASN A 321 19.08 7.79 19.05
N SER A 322 19.36 6.57 18.58
CA SER A 322 19.30 6.26 17.15
C SER A 322 17.88 6.41 16.59
N PHE A 323 16.85 6.01 17.37
CA PHE A 323 15.46 6.25 16.98
C PHE A 323 15.13 7.76 16.92
N VAL A 324 15.66 8.54 17.86
CA VAL A 324 15.50 10.00 17.85
C VAL A 324 16.10 10.57 16.56
N ASP A 325 17.31 10.17 16.20
CA ASP A 325 17.98 10.60 14.96
C ASP A 325 17.13 10.26 13.73
N GLU A 326 16.66 9.01 13.64
CA GLU A 326 15.85 8.53 12.52
C GLU A 326 14.51 9.29 12.40
N PHE A 327 13.81 9.52 13.51
CA PHE A 327 12.56 10.28 13.50
C PHE A 327 12.77 11.71 12.98
N PHE A 328 13.85 12.37 13.42
CA PHE A 328 14.14 13.73 12.97
C PHE A 328 14.54 13.77 11.50
N GLU A 329 15.34 12.80 11.06
CA GLU A 329 15.79 12.66 9.68
C GLU A 329 14.65 12.40 8.70
N TYR A 330 13.82 11.38 8.98
CA TYR A 330 12.83 10.89 8.02
C TYR A 330 11.44 11.50 8.16
N TYR A 331 11.12 12.13 9.29
CA TYR A 331 9.79 12.71 9.50
C TYR A 331 9.83 14.20 9.86
N TYR A 332 10.54 14.58 10.93
CA TYR A 332 10.44 15.94 11.46
C TYR A 332 10.94 16.99 10.46
N LYS A 333 12.11 16.76 9.85
CA LYS A 333 12.72 17.70 8.88
C LYS A 333 11.81 17.96 7.67
N TYR A 334 11.18 16.92 7.12
CA TYR A 334 10.25 17.05 6.00
C TYR A 334 8.99 17.87 6.33
N ASN A 335 8.65 17.95 7.62
CA ASN A 335 7.49 18.66 8.13
C ASN A 335 7.87 19.94 8.90
N LYS A 336 9.13 20.39 8.82
CA LYS A 336 9.66 21.50 9.64
C LYS A 336 8.86 22.79 9.46
N TYR A 337 8.53 23.16 8.22
CA TYR A 337 7.76 24.36 7.91
C TYR A 337 6.38 24.37 8.61
N GLU A 338 5.68 23.24 8.58
CA GLU A 338 4.37 23.10 9.23
C GLU A 338 4.48 23.18 10.75
N TYR A 339 5.50 22.53 11.34
CA TYR A 339 5.75 22.66 12.78
C TYR A 339 6.07 24.11 13.18
N GLU A 340 6.87 24.83 12.40
CA GLU A 340 7.15 26.24 12.66
C GLU A 340 5.89 27.11 12.60
N ALA A 341 5.00 26.87 11.63
CA ALA A 341 3.71 27.54 11.57
C ALA A 341 2.87 27.28 12.82
N ILE A 342 2.78 26.01 13.27
CA ILE A 342 2.08 25.64 14.50
C ILE A 342 2.69 26.36 15.71
N TYR A 343 4.01 26.33 15.85
CA TYR A 343 4.69 26.88 17.02
C TYR A 343 4.52 28.40 17.11
N ASN A 344 4.63 29.10 15.97
CA ASN A 344 4.34 30.53 15.87
C ASN A 344 2.90 30.83 16.30
N GLU A 345 1.93 30.04 15.84
CA GLU A 345 0.53 30.24 16.17
C GLU A 345 0.24 29.99 17.66
N CYS A 346 0.76 28.91 18.23
CA CYS A 346 0.48 28.54 19.61
C CYS A 346 1.24 29.37 20.64
N SER A 347 2.53 29.67 20.39
CA SER A 347 3.36 30.42 21.35
C SER A 347 3.12 31.94 21.24
N ILE A 348 3.08 32.49 20.02
CA ILE A 348 3.03 33.95 19.81
C ILE A 348 1.58 34.44 19.79
N LYS A 349 0.74 33.83 18.93
CA LYS A 349 -0.65 34.26 18.74
C LYS A 349 -1.59 33.75 19.84
N LYS A 350 -1.14 32.78 20.64
CA LYS A 350 -1.91 32.15 21.73
C LYS A 350 -3.29 31.66 21.27
N SER A 351 -3.32 31.08 20.07
CA SER A 351 -4.52 30.49 19.49
C SER A 351 -5.10 29.39 20.39
N SER A 352 -6.42 29.26 20.41
CA SER A 352 -7.15 28.23 21.15
C SER A 352 -7.46 26.98 20.31
N SER A 353 -6.74 26.76 19.21
CA SER A 353 -6.91 25.59 18.35
C SER A 353 -6.58 24.28 19.10
N SER A 354 -7.14 23.16 18.62
CA SER A 354 -6.94 21.84 19.26
C SER A 354 -5.47 21.44 19.33
N TYR A 355 -4.70 21.62 18.24
CA TYR A 355 -3.26 21.35 18.23
C TYR A 355 -2.46 22.22 19.19
N CYS A 356 -2.91 23.43 19.54
CA CYS A 356 -2.24 24.25 20.56
C CYS A 356 -2.42 23.68 21.97
N THR A 357 -3.47 22.91 22.22
CA THR A 357 -3.59 22.14 23.47
C THR A 357 -2.52 21.06 23.56
N LEU A 358 -2.26 20.33 22.47
CA LEU A 358 -1.20 19.32 22.40
C LEU A 358 0.20 19.95 22.47
N TYR A 359 0.39 21.11 21.85
CA TYR A 359 1.58 21.93 21.99
C TYR A 359 1.90 22.23 23.45
N ASN A 360 0.90 22.68 24.22
CA ASN A 360 1.07 22.97 25.64
C ASN A 360 1.39 21.70 26.45
N LYS A 361 0.85 20.55 26.09
CA LYS A 361 1.24 19.26 26.71
C LYS A 361 2.70 18.91 26.41
N CYS A 362 3.18 19.16 25.18
CA CYS A 362 4.60 18.96 24.86
C CYS A 362 5.50 19.88 25.69
N TYR A 363 5.12 21.16 25.82
CA TYR A 363 5.79 22.12 26.70
C TYR A 363 5.89 21.59 28.15
N GLN A 364 4.78 21.07 28.70
CA GLN A 364 4.77 20.50 30.05
C GLN A 364 5.69 19.28 30.19
N GLN A 365 5.75 18.42 29.17
CA GLN A 365 6.62 17.22 29.18
C GLN A 365 8.11 17.57 29.08
N LEU A 366 8.47 18.59 28.31
CA LEU A 366 9.86 19.00 28.11
C LEU A 366 10.35 20.01 29.15
N GLY A 367 9.44 20.72 29.82
CA GLY A 367 9.77 21.83 30.72
C GLY A 367 10.28 23.09 30.01
N VAL A 368 10.22 23.12 28.67
CA VAL A 368 10.67 24.22 27.84
C VAL A 368 9.74 24.40 26.64
N ASP A 369 9.53 25.66 26.27
CA ASP A 369 8.65 26.05 25.18
C ASP A 369 9.22 25.58 23.83
N LEU A 370 8.46 24.78 23.07
CA LEU A 370 8.89 24.20 21.80
C LEU A 370 9.37 25.27 20.80
N TYR A 371 8.73 26.45 20.78
CA TYR A 371 9.13 27.55 19.91
C TYR A 371 10.57 28.03 20.20
N LYS A 372 10.98 28.04 21.47
CA LYS A 372 12.33 28.46 21.89
C LYS A 372 13.41 27.45 21.54
N ILE A 373 13.03 26.17 21.45
CA ILE A 373 13.94 25.05 21.18
C ILE A 373 13.72 24.43 19.80
N LYS A 374 12.99 25.10 18.90
CA LYS A 374 12.55 24.55 17.61
C LYS A 374 13.70 24.00 16.74
N ASP A 375 14.90 24.57 16.89
CA ASP A 375 16.09 24.16 16.14
C ASP A 375 16.95 23.12 16.87
N ASN A 376 16.64 22.78 18.13
CA ASN A 376 17.42 21.83 18.94
C ASN A 376 16.56 20.84 19.76
N ILE A 377 15.27 20.66 19.45
CA ILE A 377 14.36 19.72 20.15
C ILE A 377 14.99 18.33 20.30
N GLU A 378 15.62 17.82 19.25
CA GLU A 378 16.31 16.53 19.22
C GLU A 378 17.27 16.35 20.41
N THR A 379 18.05 17.39 20.74
CA THR A 379 19.03 17.37 21.83
C THR A 379 18.38 17.27 23.21
N HIS A 380 17.14 17.77 23.36
CA HIS A 380 16.36 17.65 24.58
C HIS A 380 15.75 16.26 24.76
N LEU A 381 15.67 15.45 23.70
CA LEU A 381 15.08 14.12 23.70
C LEU A 381 16.11 13.01 23.85
N LYS A 382 17.32 13.21 23.33
CA LYS A 382 18.42 12.26 23.47
C LYS A 382 18.67 11.92 24.94
N TYR A 383 18.67 10.62 25.23
CA TYR A 383 19.01 10.08 26.52
C TYR A 383 20.52 10.16 26.75
N LYS A 384 20.91 10.63 27.93
CA LYS A 384 22.29 10.65 28.41
C LYS A 384 22.38 9.66 29.56
N PRO A 385 23.09 8.52 29.41
CA PRO A 385 23.26 7.57 30.50
C PRO A 385 23.97 8.23 31.68
N THR A 386 23.60 7.85 32.90
CA THR A 386 24.38 8.27 34.08
C THR A 386 25.69 7.49 34.14
N PRO A 387 26.75 8.03 34.77
CA PRO A 387 28.04 7.32 34.92
C PRO A 387 27.90 5.92 35.52
N ALA A 388 26.94 5.72 36.44
CA ALA A 388 26.63 4.41 37.01
C ALA A 388 26.01 3.44 35.97
N GLN A 389 25.17 3.94 35.06
CA GLN A 389 24.56 3.14 34.00
C GLN A 389 25.54 2.80 32.89
N GLU A 390 26.47 3.71 32.56
CA GLU A 390 27.59 3.42 31.66
C GLU A 390 28.47 2.29 32.20
N LEU A 391 28.79 2.34 33.50
CA LEU A 391 29.56 1.29 34.18
C LEU A 391 28.83 -0.06 34.17
N THR A 392 27.50 -0.05 34.33
CA THR A 392 26.67 -1.27 34.34
C THR A 392 26.56 -1.90 32.94
N GLN A 393 26.41 -1.09 31.88
CA GLN A 393 26.43 -1.56 30.49
C GLN A 393 27.81 -2.11 30.09
N GLN A 394 28.90 -1.46 30.53
CA GLN A 394 30.26 -1.95 30.33
C GLN A 394 30.47 -3.30 31.04
N LEU A 395 30.06 -3.42 32.31
CA LEU A 395 30.15 -4.68 33.05
C LEU A 395 29.33 -5.80 32.40
N ALA A 396 28.13 -5.51 31.89
CA ALA A 396 27.28 -6.52 31.23
C ALA A 396 27.90 -7.04 29.92
N GLN A 397 28.60 -6.17 29.17
CA GLN A 397 29.35 -6.55 27.98
C GLN A 397 30.65 -7.32 28.33
N GLU A 398 31.36 -6.89 29.37
CA GLU A 398 32.55 -7.59 29.88
C GLU A 398 32.24 -8.93 30.53
N LEU A 399 31.03 -9.15 31.07
CA LEU A 399 30.60 -10.43 31.64
C LEU A 399 30.09 -11.42 30.59
N THR A 400 29.63 -10.93 29.43
CA THR A 400 29.17 -11.79 28.32
C THR A 400 30.30 -12.27 27.41
N GLN A 401 31.41 -11.53 27.34
CA GLN A 401 32.63 -11.94 26.62
C GLN A 401 33.30 -13.22 27.16
N PRO A 402 33.59 -13.37 28.48
CA PRO A 402 34.25 -14.56 29.01
C PRO A 402 33.35 -15.78 28.95
N LEU A 403 32.02 -15.65 29.10
CA LEU A 403 31.09 -16.78 28.95
C LEU A 403 31.09 -17.33 27.51
N ALA A 404 31.17 -16.45 26.51
CA ALA A 404 31.31 -16.84 25.11
C ALA A 404 32.68 -17.47 24.82
N GLN A 405 33.75 -16.95 25.42
CA GLN A 405 35.10 -17.51 25.32
C GLN A 405 35.20 -18.90 25.98
N GLU A 406 34.61 -19.09 27.16
CA GLU A 406 34.60 -20.35 27.90
C GLU A 406 33.82 -21.44 27.17
N LEU A 407 32.68 -21.09 26.54
CA LEU A 407 31.92 -21.99 25.64
C LEU A 407 32.72 -22.35 24.39
N THR A 408 33.44 -21.38 23.79
CA THR A 408 34.27 -21.61 22.60
C THR A 408 35.51 -22.46 22.93
N GLN A 409 36.09 -22.29 24.11
CA GLN A 409 37.25 -23.03 24.59
C GLN A 409 36.86 -24.44 25.06
N GLN A 410 35.67 -24.63 25.65
CA GLN A 410 35.09 -25.95 25.93
C GLN A 410 34.80 -26.72 24.64
N LEU A 411 34.30 -26.05 23.59
CA LEU A 411 34.09 -26.64 22.26
C LEU A 411 35.42 -26.97 21.54
N ALA A 412 36.46 -26.16 21.72
CA ALA A 412 37.79 -26.44 21.17
C ALA A 412 38.49 -27.60 21.89
N GLN A 413 38.32 -27.72 23.22
CA GLN A 413 38.86 -28.83 24.01
C GLN A 413 38.12 -30.17 23.76
N THR A 414 36.86 -30.13 23.30
CA THR A 414 36.14 -31.36 22.90
C THR A 414 36.55 -31.86 21.52
N PHE A 415 37.19 -31.03 20.68
CA PHE A 415 37.54 -31.39 19.30
C PHE A 415 38.93 -31.99 19.11
N ASP A 416 39.78 -32.01 20.14
CA ASP A 416 41.16 -32.53 20.03
C ASP A 416 41.42 -33.88 20.75
N SER A 417 40.38 -34.72 20.89
CA SER A 417 40.62 -36.13 21.16
C SER A 417 39.60 -37.04 20.46
N LYS A 418 39.89 -37.41 19.21
CA LYS A 418 40.00 -38.82 18.76
C LYS A 418 40.22 -38.90 17.25
N ASN A 419 41.48 -39.17 16.91
CA ASN A 419 41.94 -40.13 15.90
C ASN A 419 41.32 -40.11 14.50
N LEU A 420 42.10 -39.55 13.56
CA LEU A 420 42.17 -40.01 12.17
C LEU A 420 43.38 -40.95 12.03
N ARG A 421 43.17 -42.26 11.83
CA ARG A 421 44.11 -43.12 11.08
C ARG A 421 43.53 -44.48 10.68
N ASN A 422 43.34 -44.65 9.37
CA ASN A 422 43.63 -45.82 8.50
C ASN A 422 42.51 -46.01 7.47
N LYS A 423 42.71 -45.63 6.20
CA LYS A 423 43.38 -46.32 5.07
C LYS A 423 42.48 -47.36 4.35
N VAL A 424 42.17 -47.01 3.09
CA VAL A 424 41.99 -47.85 1.87
C VAL A 424 40.64 -48.54 1.61
N SER A 425 40.10 -48.16 0.45
CA SER A 425 39.28 -48.86 -0.58
C SER A 425 38.30 -49.98 -0.20
N LEU A 426 37.07 -49.92 -0.72
CA LEU A 426 36.62 -50.60 -1.95
C LEU A 426 35.08 -50.51 -2.11
N HIS A 427 34.68 -50.37 -3.38
CA HIS A 427 33.50 -50.89 -4.09
C HIS A 427 32.05 -50.81 -3.55
N ILE A 428 31.18 -50.65 -4.55
CA ILE A 428 29.72 -50.67 -4.59
C ILE A 428 29.26 -52.13 -4.71
N GLU A 429 28.18 -52.50 -4.00
CA GLU A 429 27.07 -53.43 -4.35
C GLU A 429 26.27 -53.70 -3.04
N GLU A 430 25.02 -53.27 -2.96
CA GLU A 430 23.74 -53.99 -3.24
C GLU A 430 23.20 -54.84 -2.06
N ASP A 431 21.98 -54.45 -1.68
CA ASP A 431 20.81 -55.18 -1.18
C ASP A 431 20.71 -55.93 0.18
N ASP A 432 19.57 -55.60 0.80
CA ASP A 432 18.56 -56.39 1.52
C ASP A 432 18.72 -56.98 2.93
N ASN A 433 17.71 -56.58 3.72
CA ASN A 433 16.92 -57.30 4.73
C ASN A 433 17.49 -57.72 6.11
N ASP A 434 16.93 -57.02 7.11
CA ASP A 434 16.03 -57.53 8.15
C ASP A 434 16.58 -57.89 9.56
N SER A 435 15.89 -57.27 10.54
CA SER A 435 15.79 -57.56 11.98
C SER A 435 17.09 -57.48 12.82
N SER A 436 17.15 -56.85 14.00
CA SER A 436 16.12 -56.62 15.03
C SER A 436 16.57 -55.57 16.05
N HIS A 437 15.57 -54.85 16.57
CA HIS A 437 15.46 -54.15 17.87
C HIS A 437 16.59 -53.23 18.38
N THR A 438 16.30 -51.92 18.45
CA THR A 438 16.11 -51.15 19.71
C THR A 438 15.75 -49.70 19.38
N THR A 439 14.68 -49.16 19.99
CA THR A 439 14.22 -47.77 19.85
C THR A 439 15.14 -46.78 20.59
N PRO A 440 15.33 -45.57 20.02
CA PRO A 440 14.98 -44.39 20.80
C PRO A 440 14.34 -43.24 19.96
N ILE A 441 13.19 -42.76 20.44
CA ILE A 441 12.83 -41.33 20.66
C ILE A 441 13.22 -40.34 19.53
N ASN A 442 12.29 -40.11 18.61
CA ASN A 442 12.34 -38.98 17.65
C ASN A 442 11.89 -37.66 18.30
N VAL A 443 12.85 -36.88 18.77
CA VAL A 443 12.71 -35.42 18.94
C VAL A 443 12.89 -34.78 17.56
N GLY A 444 11.84 -34.83 16.73
CA GLY A 444 11.91 -34.35 15.34
C GLY A 444 10.65 -33.68 14.80
N VAL A 445 9.56 -33.61 15.60
CA VAL A 445 8.25 -33.11 15.11
C VAL A 445 7.86 -31.76 15.72
N GLY A 446 8.60 -31.26 16.72
CA GLY A 446 8.24 -30.04 17.44
C GLY A 446 8.50 -28.72 16.70
N VAL A 447 9.44 -28.69 15.74
CA VAL A 447 9.87 -27.43 15.11
C VAL A 447 9.11 -27.14 13.81
N GLY A 448 8.64 -28.17 13.11
CA GLY A 448 7.79 -28.00 11.91
C GLY A 448 6.37 -27.53 12.23
N ALA A 449 5.80 -27.98 13.36
CA ALA A 449 4.42 -27.67 13.74
C ALA A 449 4.22 -26.20 14.20
N LEU A 450 5.23 -25.57 14.78
CA LEU A 450 5.16 -24.16 15.22
C LEU A 450 5.16 -23.17 14.05
N PHE A 451 5.85 -23.50 12.95
CA PHE A 451 5.82 -22.67 11.75
C PHE A 451 4.51 -22.82 10.96
N THR A 452 3.88 -24.01 10.95
CA THR A 452 2.58 -24.20 10.29
C THR A 452 1.42 -23.53 11.04
N LEU A 453 1.48 -23.41 12.37
CA LEU A 453 0.44 -22.73 13.17
C LEU A 453 0.39 -21.21 12.93
N SER A 454 1.50 -20.60 12.51
CA SER A 454 1.55 -19.17 12.16
C SER A 454 0.73 -18.87 10.89
N PHE A 455 0.64 -19.81 9.96
CA PHE A 455 -0.21 -19.69 8.76
C PHE A 455 -1.70 -19.93 9.06
N LEU A 456 -2.01 -20.77 10.05
CA LEU A 456 -3.40 -21.09 10.44
C LEU A 456 -4.05 -20.05 11.36
N TYR A 457 -3.27 -19.13 11.95
CA TYR A 457 -3.80 -17.93 12.62
C TYR A 457 -4.75 -17.13 11.70
N LYS A 458 -4.47 -17.11 10.39
CA LYS A 458 -5.34 -16.46 9.39
C LYS A 458 -6.69 -17.17 9.17
N PHE A 459 -6.84 -18.41 9.65
CA PHE A 459 -8.00 -19.28 9.41
C PHE A 459 -8.74 -19.72 10.68
N THR A 460 -8.41 -19.17 11.85
CA THR A 460 -9.09 -19.46 13.13
C THR A 460 -10.04 -18.33 13.55
N PRO A 461 -11.12 -18.62 14.31
CA PRO A 461 -12.15 -17.63 14.70
C PRO A 461 -11.60 -16.42 15.46
N ILE A 462 -10.44 -16.56 16.11
CA ILE A 462 -9.76 -15.50 16.87
C ILE A 462 -9.11 -14.45 15.94
N GLY A 463 -8.61 -14.84 14.76
CA GLY A 463 -8.09 -13.91 13.76
C GLY A 463 -9.19 -12.99 13.18
N SER A 464 -10.39 -13.56 12.98
CA SER A 464 -11.58 -12.80 12.57
C SER A 464 -12.04 -11.81 13.67
N TRP A 465 -11.91 -12.20 14.94
CA TRP A 465 -12.24 -11.33 16.09
C TRP A 465 -11.31 -10.11 16.22
N VAL A 466 -10.00 -10.26 15.93
CA VAL A 466 -9.03 -9.14 15.96
C VAL A 466 -9.30 -8.15 14.82
N ASN A 467 -9.61 -8.63 13.61
CA ASN A 467 -10.04 -7.75 12.50
C ASN A 467 -11.33 -6.99 12.84
N ARG A 468 -12.29 -7.66 13.48
CA ARG A 468 -13.60 -7.07 13.81
C ARG A 468 -13.56 -6.03 14.93
N LYS A 469 -12.58 -6.12 15.84
CA LYS A 469 -12.46 -5.21 17.01
C LYS A 469 -11.54 -4.01 16.76
N ILE A 470 -10.62 -4.10 15.80
CA ILE A 470 -9.74 -2.99 15.38
C ILE A 470 -10.42 -2.09 14.33
N LEU A 471 -11.34 -2.64 13.51
CA LEU A 471 -12.08 -1.91 12.47
C LEU A 471 -13.53 -1.58 12.89
N GLY A 472 -13.76 -1.27 14.17
CA GLY A 472 -15.09 -1.01 14.73
C GLY A 472 -15.77 0.27 14.20
N LYS A 473 -16.21 0.25 12.94
CA LYS A 473 -17.35 0.95 12.37
C LYS A 473 -17.89 0.07 11.22
N GLY A 474 -18.97 -0.65 11.53
CA GLY A 474 -19.89 -1.27 10.58
C GLY A 474 -19.34 -2.40 9.68
N ASP A 475 -19.76 -3.63 9.97
CA ASP A 475 -20.06 -4.58 8.89
C ASP A 475 -21.23 -3.98 8.08
N SER A 476 -20.92 -3.11 7.13
CA SER A 476 -21.79 -2.83 6.00
C SER A 476 -21.04 -3.33 4.79
N MET A 477 -21.52 -4.47 4.28
CA MET A 477 -21.40 -4.82 2.88
C MET A 477 -22.02 -3.64 2.11
N TYR A 478 -21.22 -2.63 1.81
CA TYR A 478 -21.68 -1.49 1.02
C TYR A 478 -21.90 -2.00 -0.39
N ASN A 479 -23.15 -1.87 -0.87
CA ASN A 479 -23.48 -1.94 -2.28
C ASN A 479 -22.51 -1.01 -3.02
N TYR A 480 -21.61 -1.58 -3.81
CA TYR A 480 -20.78 -0.83 -4.75
C TYR A 480 -21.61 -0.28 -5.94
N ASP A 481 -22.93 -0.47 -5.92
CA ASP A 481 -23.83 -0.33 -7.08
C ASP A 481 -24.60 1.00 -7.17
N GLU A 482 -24.60 1.89 -6.17
CA GLU A 482 -25.43 3.11 -6.26
C GLU A 482 -24.69 4.34 -6.85
N ASP A 483 -23.48 4.66 -6.40
CA ASP A 483 -22.80 5.90 -6.84
C ASP A 483 -22.06 5.78 -8.18
N ILE A 484 -21.57 4.58 -8.53
CA ILE A 484 -20.92 4.33 -9.84
C ILE A 484 -21.97 4.31 -10.97
N SER A 485 -23.18 3.82 -10.65
CA SER A 485 -24.31 3.81 -11.59
C SER A 485 -24.77 5.23 -11.94
N GLN A 486 -24.73 6.18 -11.00
CA GLN A 486 -25.07 7.58 -11.26
C GLN A 486 -24.02 8.29 -12.13
N ASP A 487 -22.71 8.09 -11.90
CA ASP A 487 -21.66 8.67 -12.77
C ASP A 487 -21.76 8.12 -14.23
N PHE A 488 -22.26 6.89 -14.44
CA PHE A 488 -22.51 6.32 -15.78
C PHE A 488 -23.80 6.85 -16.45
N LEU A 489 -24.81 7.22 -15.68
CA LEU A 489 -26.05 7.82 -16.19
C LEU A 489 -25.88 9.31 -16.52
N ASP A 490 -25.08 10.05 -15.74
CA ASP A 490 -24.87 11.50 -15.94
C ASP A 490 -23.96 11.82 -17.14
N HIS A 491 -23.15 10.87 -17.63
CA HIS A 491 -22.27 11.07 -18.79
C HIS A 491 -22.89 10.71 -20.15
N ASN A 492 -24.20 10.41 -20.20
CA ASN A 492 -24.94 10.21 -21.45
C ASN A 492 -25.97 11.32 -21.74
N SER A 493 -25.98 12.43 -21.01
CA SER A 493 -26.88 13.56 -21.26
C SER A 493 -26.13 14.80 -21.73
N ASP A 494 -25.57 14.76 -22.93
CA ASP A 494 -25.28 15.97 -23.72
C ASP A 494 -25.46 15.65 -25.21
N PHE A 495 -26.73 15.56 -25.61
CA PHE A 495 -27.17 15.86 -26.97
C PHE A 495 -28.45 16.69 -26.85
N ASP A 496 -28.29 17.99 -26.64
CA ASP A 496 -29.27 18.98 -27.04
C ASP A 496 -29.35 18.99 -28.57
N ASN A 497 -30.09 18.02 -29.13
CA ASN A 497 -30.58 18.13 -30.49
C ASN A 497 -31.67 19.21 -30.50
N TYR A 498 -31.27 20.42 -30.85
CA TYR A 498 -32.15 21.48 -31.29
C TYR A 498 -32.91 21.01 -32.55
N ILE A 499 -34.08 20.40 -32.36
CA ILE A 499 -35.01 20.09 -33.45
C ILE A 499 -35.75 21.40 -33.77
N PRO A 500 -35.61 21.98 -34.97
CA PRO A 500 -36.45 23.10 -35.37
C PRO A 500 -37.89 22.60 -35.55
N GLN A 501 -38.83 23.25 -34.85
CA GLN A 501 -40.26 23.06 -35.06
C GLN A 501 -40.65 23.38 -36.51
N ASN A 502 -40.89 22.35 -37.33
CA ASN A 502 -42.06 22.18 -38.21
C ASN A 502 -41.75 21.17 -39.30
N GLU A 503 -42.19 19.93 -39.11
CA GLU A 503 -42.65 19.09 -40.21
C GLU A 503 -43.67 18.08 -39.66
N ARG A 504 -44.94 18.31 -39.98
CA ARG A 504 -46.04 17.39 -39.66
C ARG A 504 -45.96 16.21 -40.62
N PHE A 505 -45.54 15.04 -40.14
CA PHE A 505 -45.74 13.78 -40.86
C PHE A 505 -46.98 13.06 -40.31
N ASN A 506 -48.01 12.94 -41.16
CA ASN A 506 -49.21 12.14 -40.89
C ASN A 506 -48.88 10.66 -41.10
N VAL A 507 -49.04 9.84 -40.06
CA VAL A 507 -48.97 8.37 -40.17
C VAL A 507 -50.40 7.82 -40.19
N ALA A 508 -50.78 7.19 -41.30
CA ALA A 508 -52.02 6.43 -41.41
C ALA A 508 -51.79 4.99 -40.92
N TYR A 509 -52.64 4.50 -40.02
CA TYR A 509 -52.67 3.10 -39.60
C TYR A 509 -53.47 2.29 -40.61
N ASN A 510 -52.84 1.28 -41.21
CA ASN A 510 -53.55 0.14 -41.82
C ASN A 510 -53.43 -1.04 -40.85
N ALA A 511 -54.58 -1.49 -40.35
CA ALA A 511 -54.71 -2.77 -39.67
C ALA A 511 -54.98 -3.86 -40.71
N ALA A 512 -54.25 -4.97 -40.61
CA ALA A 512 -54.62 -6.27 -41.17
C ALA A 512 -54.23 -7.34 -40.15
#